data_AF-A0A359LW78-F1
#
_entry.id   AF-A0A359LW78-F1
#
_cell.length_a   1.000
_cell.length_b   1.000
_cell.length_c   1.000
_cell.angle_alpha   90.00
_cell.angle_beta   90.00
_cell.angle_gamma   90.00
#
_symmetry.space_group_name_H-M   'P 1'
#
loop_
_entity.id
_entity.type
_entity.pdbx_description
1 polymer ?
#
loop_
_entity_poly.entity_id
_entity_poly.type
_entity_poly.pdbx_seq_one_letter_code
_entity_poly.pdbx_strand_id
1 'polypeptide(L)'
;MSALLGLIVLLPLLGFLFNGVFATRLGGARLHSEPLVNFIACALPLGSFVLTAVALSQLLASGQPVIEATYTWAEIGGRKL
;
A
#
# COMPACT_ATOMS: atom_id res chain seq x y z
N MET A 1 -3.46 0.46 17.43
CA MET A 1 -3.28 -0.41 16.25
C MET A 1 -2.32 0.29 15.32
N SER A 2 -1.18 -0.35 15.04
CA SER A 2 -0.32 0.05 13.93
C SER A 2 -1.02 -0.37 12.62
N ALA A 3 -0.89 0.45 11.57
CA ALA A 3 -1.38 0.14 10.21
C ALA A 3 -0.19 0.08 9.23
N LEU A 4 1.00 -0.23 9.74
CA LEU A 4 2.27 -0.16 9.03
C LEU A 4 2.30 -1.14 7.86
N LEU A 5 1.92 -2.41 8.12
CA LEU A 5 1.91 -3.45 7.08
C LEU A 5 0.82 -3.17 6.06
N GLY A 6 -0.33 -2.66 6.50
CA GLY A 6 -1.39 -2.20 5.60
C GLY A 6 -0.90 -1.11 4.64
N LEU A 7 -0.20 -0.09 5.15
CA LEU A 7 0.29 1.03 4.34
C LEU A 7 1.35 0.61 3.31
N ILE A 8 2.21 -0.37 3.63
CA ILE A 8 3.17 -0.93 2.67
C ILE A 8 2.46 -1.41 1.40
N VAL A 9 1.29 -2.04 1.54
CA VAL A 9 0.50 -2.55 0.41
C VAL A 9 -0.36 -1.45 -0.24
N LEU A 10 -0.93 -0.55 0.57
CA LEU A 10 -1.86 0.47 0.06
C LEU A 10 -1.15 1.55 -0.77
N LEU A 11 0.08 1.94 -0.43
CA LEU A 11 0.82 2.97 -1.18
C LEU A 11 1.00 2.62 -2.68
N PRO A 12 1.56 1.45 -3.07
CA PRO A 12 1.70 1.11 -4.48
C PRO A 12 0.34 0.91 -5.18
N LEU A 13 -0.68 0.39 -4.46
CA LEU A 13 -2.04 0.29 -5.01
C LEU A 13 -2.65 1.66 -5.31
N LEU A 14 -2.41 2.66 -4.46
CA LEU A 14 -2.78 4.05 -4.74
C LEU A 14 -2.02 4.57 -5.95
N GLY A 15 -0.72 4.27 -6.09
CA GLY A 15 0.06 4.63 -7.27
C GLY A 15 -0.49 4.04 -8.55
N PHE A 16 -0.95 2.79 -8.52
CA PHE A 16 -1.67 2.18 -9.63
C PHE A 16 -3.00 2.89 -9.93
N LEU A 17 -3.78 3.25 -8.91
CA LEU A 17 -5.05 3.95 -9.13
C LEU A 17 -4.82 5.32 -9.78
N PHE A 18 -3.85 6.10 -9.31
CA PHE A 18 -3.55 7.41 -9.90
C PHE A 18 -2.96 7.30 -11.30
N ASN A 19 -1.91 6.50 -11.48
CA ASN A 19 -1.16 6.48 -12.74
C ASN A 19 -1.72 5.47 -13.75
N GLY A 20 -2.15 4.30 -13.28
CA GLY A 20 -2.68 3.21 -14.12
C GLY A 20 -4.15 3.39 -14.50
N VAL A 21 -4.96 4.04 -13.66
CA VAL A 21 -6.38 4.27 -13.94
C VAL A 21 -6.64 5.72 -14.34
N PHE A 22 -6.36 6.70 -13.47
CA PHE A 22 -6.80 8.08 -13.72
C PHE A 22 -5.96 8.84 -14.76
N ALA A 23 -4.68 8.51 -14.91
CA ALA A 23 -3.81 9.11 -15.93
C ALA A 23 -3.88 8.40 -17.30
N THR A 24 -4.60 7.28 -17.40
CA THR A 24 -4.79 6.56 -18.67
C THR A 24 -6.16 6.83 -19.27
N ARG A 25 -6.39 6.31 -20.49
CA ARG A 25 -7.70 6.38 -21.17
C ARG A 25 -8.80 5.67 -20.37
N LEU A 26 -8.45 4.74 -19.48
CA LEU A 26 -9.40 4.00 -18.65
C LEU A 26 -10.16 4.92 -17.68
N GLY A 27 -9.48 5.93 -17.14
CA GLY A 27 -10.08 6.97 -16.29
C GLY A 27 -10.54 8.21 -17.05
N GLY A 28 -10.50 8.21 -18.39
CA GLY A 28 -10.76 9.39 -19.21
C GLY A 28 -9.65 10.43 -19.13
N ALA A 29 -8.42 10.02 -18.80
CA ALA A 29 -7.23 10.86 -18.68
C ALA A 29 -7.39 12.05 -17.71
N ARG A 30 -8.20 11.93 -16.66
CA ARG A 30 -8.46 13.01 -15.68
C ARG A 30 -7.19 13.63 -15.07
N LEU A 31 -6.10 12.87 -15.02
CA LEU A 31 -4.76 13.33 -14.63
C LEU A 31 -3.86 13.43 -15.87
N HIS A 32 -3.57 14.66 -16.31
CA HIS A 32 -2.74 14.92 -17.50
C HIS A 32 -1.35 15.48 -17.20
N SER A 33 -1.06 15.82 -15.94
CA SER A 33 0.21 16.46 -15.57
C SER A 33 1.33 15.41 -15.46
N GLU A 34 2.14 15.25 -16.52
CA GLU A 34 3.26 14.29 -16.53
C GLU A 34 4.20 14.40 -15.32
N PRO A 35 4.61 15.59 -14.85
CA PRO A 35 5.49 15.68 -13.68
C PRO A 35 4.84 15.10 -12.42
N LEU A 36 3.53 15.28 -12.26
CA LEU A 36 2.78 14.79 -11.12
C LEU A 36 2.62 13.26 -11.19
N VAL A 37 2.27 12.73 -12.36
CA VAL A 37 2.14 11.29 -12.61
C VAL A 37 3.46 10.58 -12.32
N ASN A 38 4.57 11.09 -12.85
CA ASN A 38 5.90 10.54 -12.62
C ASN A 38 6.31 10.62 -11.13
N PHE A 39 6.04 11.75 -10.48
CA PHE A 39 6.30 11.89 -9.06
C PHE A 39 5.53 10.86 -8.22
N ILE A 40 4.22 10.70 -8.46
CA ILE A 40 3.39 9.72 -7.73
C ILE A 40 3.86 8.30 -8.01
N ALA A 41 4.21 7.99 -9.26
CA ALA A 41 4.69 6.67 -9.67
C ALA A 41 5.97 6.26 -8.94
N CYS A 42 6.85 7.21 -8.63
CA CYS A 42 8.10 6.95 -7.91
C CYS A 42 7.92 7.04 -6.38
N ALA A 43 7.24 8.08 -5.90
CA ALA A 43 7.16 8.40 -4.47
C ALA A 43 6.38 7.35 -3.68
N LEU A 44 5.29 6.79 -4.24
CA LEU A 44 4.47 5.83 -3.50
C LEU A 44 5.16 4.46 -3.31
N PRO A 45 5.77 3.82 -4.34
CA PRO A 45 6.61 2.64 -4.12
C PRO A 45 7.82 2.91 -3.23
N LEU A 46 8.46 4.09 -3.35
CA LEU A 46 9.57 4.45 -2.48
C LEU A 46 9.13 4.57 -1.01
N GLY A 47 7.97 5.17 -0.76
CA GLY A 47 7.37 5.21 0.58
C GLY A 47 7.11 3.81 1.14
N SER A 48 6.59 2.90 0.31
CA SER A 48 6.38 1.50 0.69
C SER A 48 7.70 0.80 1.08
N PHE A 49 8.77 1.05 0.32
CA PHE A 49 10.11 0.53 0.65
C PHE A 49 10.64 1.07 1.99
N VAL A 50 10.50 2.37 2.25
CA VAL A 50 10.90 2.97 3.53
C VAL A 50 10.14 2.35 4.70
N LEU A 51 8.81 2.18 4.58
CA LEU A 51 8.00 1.53 5.61
C LEU A 51 8.39 0.06 5.82
N THR A 52 8.83 -0.63 4.76
CA THR A 52 9.36 -1.99 4.85
C THR A 52 10.65 -2.04 5.66
N ALA A 53 11.57 -1.08 5.45
CA ALA A 53 12.78 -0.97 6.24
C ALA A 53 12.49 -0.69 7.73
N VAL A 54 11.45 0.10 8.03
CA VAL A 54 10.96 0.32 9.40
C VAL A 54 10.39 -0.96 10.01
N ALA A 55 9.57 -1.72 9.27
CA ALA A 55 9.05 -3.00 9.76
C ALA A 55 10.17 -4.01 10.04
N LEU A 56 11.20 -4.04 9.17
CA LEU A 56 12.38 -4.88 9.36
C LEU A 56 13.18 -4.46 10.59
N SER A 57 13.39 -3.17 10.82
CA SER A 57 14.13 -2.71 12.01
C SER A 57 13.40 -3.06 13.31
N GLN A 58 12.07 -3.00 13.32
CA GLN A 58 11.25 -3.44 14.45
C GLN A 58 11.38 -4.95 14.71
N LEU A 59 11.40 -5.76 13.65
CA LEU A 59 11.62 -7.21 13.75
C LEU A 59 13.02 -7.51 14.32
N LEU A 60 14.06 -6.86 13.80
CA LEU A 60 15.43 -7.05 14.27
C LEU A 60 15.61 -6.60 15.73
N ALA A 61 14.94 -5.54 16.16
CA ALA A 61 15.04 -5.02 17.52
C ALA A 61 14.28 -5.86 18.56
N SER A 62 13.12 -6.41 18.19
CA SER A 62 12.24 -7.14 19.12
C SER A 62 12.36 -8.66 19.03
N GLY A 63 12.83 -9.19 17.89
CA GLY A 63 12.77 -10.61 17.56
C GLY A 63 11.37 -11.16 17.32
N GLN A 64 10.33 -10.31 17.35
CA GLN A 64 8.93 -10.71 17.22
C GLN A 64 8.35 -10.20 15.89
N PRO A 65 7.56 -11.03 15.17
CA PRO A 65 6.89 -10.59 13.96
C PRO A 65 5.81 -9.56 14.28
N VAL A 66 5.75 -8.50 13.46
CA VAL A 66 4.60 -7.59 13.45
C VAL A 66 3.46 -8.31 12.73
N ILE A 67 2.31 -8.44 13.39
CA ILE A 67 1.11 -9.06 12.81
C ILE A 67 -0.02 -8.03 12.88
N GLU A 68 -0.57 -7.69 11.72
CA GLU A 68 -1.71 -6.78 11.59
C GLU A 68 -2.88 -7.51 10.92
N ALA A 69 -3.92 -7.83 11.69
CA ALA A 69 -5.17 -8.35 11.14
C ALA A 69 -5.96 -7.20 10.49
N THR A 70 -6.09 -7.22 9.16
CA THR A 70 -6.70 -6.10 8.42
C THR A 70 -8.23 -6.15 8.44
N TYR A 71 -8.81 -7.29 8.05
CA TYR A 71 -10.24 -7.56 8.10
C TYR A 71 -10.50 -9.06 7.96
N THR A 72 -11.68 -9.53 8.40
CA THR A 72 -12.16 -10.89 8.13
C THR A 72 -12.87 -10.88 6.79
N TRP A 73 -12.39 -11.67 5.83
CA TRP A 73 -12.94 -11.68 4.46
C TRP A 73 -14.22 -12.53 4.36
N ALA A 74 -14.35 -13.57 5.19
CA ALA A 74 -15.54 -14.40 5.28
C ALA A 74 -15.71 -15.03 6.66
N GLU A 75 -16.96 -15.29 7.05
CA GLU A 75 -17.30 -16.07 8.22
C GLU A 75 -18.30 -17.15 7.80
N ILE A 76 -17.97 -18.42 8.02
CA ILE A 76 -18.80 -19.56 7.61
C ILE A 76 -19.05 -20.43 8.84
N GLY A 77 -20.31 -20.63 9.21
CA GLY A 77 -20.69 -21.45 10.36
C GLY A 77 -20.13 -20.93 11.70
N GLY A 78 -20.03 -19.60 11.86
CA GLY A 78 -19.50 -18.96 13.08
C GLY A 78 -17.97 -19.00 13.22
N ARG A 79 -17.24 -19.42 12.18
CA ARG A 79 -15.78 -19.41 12.12
C ARG A 79 -15.30 -18.38 11.11
N LYS A 80 -14.49 -17.44 11.58
CA LYS A 80 -13.83 -16.43 10.76
C LYS A 80 -12.71 -17.08 9.96
N LEU A 81 -12.71 -16.84 8.65
CA LEU A 81 -11.67 -17.24 7.70
C LEU A 81 -10.63 -16.14 7.50
#